data_AF-A0A9P3Z9S5-F1
#
_entry.id   AF-A0A9P3Z9S5-F1
#
_cell.length_a   1.000
_cell.length_b   1.000
_cell.length_c   1.000
_cell.angle_alpha   90.00
_cell.angle_beta   90.00
_cell.angle_gamma   90.00
#
_symmetry.space_group_name_H-M   'P 1'
#
loop_
_entity.id
_entity.type
_entity.pdbx_description
1 polymer ?
#
loop_
_entity_poly.entity_id
_entity_poly.type
_entity_poly.pdbx_seq_one_letter_code
_entity_poly.pdbx_strand_id
1 'polypeptide(L)'
;MQVLHVCSEMFPLLKTGGLADVIGALPAAQIADGVDARVLLPAFPDIRRGIPDAQVVTRRDTFAGRITLLFGHFNGVGIYLI
;
A
#
# COMPACT_ATOMS: atom_id res chain seq x y z
N MET A 1 -14.28 5.56 -10.85
CA MET A 1 -13.18 6.51 -10.52
C MET A 1 -12.03 5.71 -9.94
N GLN A 2 -10.77 6.06 -10.26
CA GLN A 2 -9.57 5.36 -9.74
C GLN A 2 -8.76 6.29 -8.85
N VAL A 3 -8.36 5.81 -7.66
CA VAL A 3 -7.65 6.60 -6.64
C VAL A 3 -6.45 5.81 -6.10
N LEU A 4 -5.31 6.46 -5.96
CA LEU A 4 -4.12 5.92 -5.29
C LEU A 4 -3.76 6.80 -4.09
N HIS A 5 -3.89 6.23 -2.89
CA HIS A 5 -3.35 6.83 -1.67
C HIS A 5 -1.85 6.60 -1.60
N VAL A 6 -1.08 7.63 -1.27
CA VAL A 6 0.38 7.53 -1.07
C VAL A 6 0.70 8.02 0.32
N CYS A 7 1.22 7.14 1.16
CA CYS A 7 1.36 7.37 2.61
C CYS A 7 2.48 6.49 3.19
N SER A 8 2.80 6.68 4.47
CA SER A 8 3.92 6.00 5.14
C SER A 8 3.51 4.88 6.11
N GLU A 9 2.23 4.79 6.47
CA GLU A 9 1.74 3.89 7.51
C GLU A 9 0.30 3.42 7.26
N MET A 10 -0.06 2.25 7.79
CA MET A 10 -1.37 1.61 7.62
C MET A 10 -1.62 0.62 8.76
N PHE A 11 -2.73 0.76 9.48
CA PHE A 11 -3.13 -0.18 10.52
C PHE A 11 -3.69 -1.47 9.90
N PRO A 12 -3.39 -2.67 10.44
CA PRO A 12 -2.55 -2.97 11.61
C PRO A 12 -1.07 -3.22 11.27
N LEU A 13 -0.64 -2.98 10.03
CA LEU A 13 0.70 -3.35 9.56
C LEU A 13 1.82 -2.49 10.16
N LEU A 14 1.61 -1.18 10.22
CA LEU A 14 2.53 -0.22 10.81
C LEU A 14 1.74 1.01 11.28
N LYS A 15 1.91 1.40 12.55
CA LYS A 15 1.20 2.53 13.14
C LYS A 15 2.12 3.34 14.04
N THR A 16 2.15 4.64 13.78
CA THR A 16 2.78 5.67 14.60
C THR A 16 1.76 6.73 15.04
N GLY A 17 0.69 6.93 14.27
CA GLY A 17 -0.38 7.88 14.60
C GLY A 17 -1.70 7.62 13.87
N GLY A 18 -2.55 8.65 13.80
CA GLY A 18 -3.90 8.55 13.22
C GLY A 18 -3.94 8.35 11.71
N LEU A 19 -2.85 8.65 10.98
CA LEU A 19 -2.76 8.38 9.54
C LEU A 19 -2.91 6.87 9.26
N ALA A 20 -2.30 6.02 10.08
CA ALA A 20 -2.42 4.57 9.92
C ALA A 20 -3.87 4.09 10.03
N ASP A 21 -4.67 4.71 10.91
CA ASP A 21 -6.09 4.39 11.08
C ASP A 21 -6.91 4.84 9.87
N VAL A 22 -6.63 6.04 9.33
CA VAL A 22 -7.27 6.53 8.11
C VAL A 22 -6.99 5.59 6.94
N ILE A 23 -5.73 5.24 6.70
CA ILE A 23 -5.33 4.38 5.57
C ILE A 23 -5.78 2.93 5.78
N GLY A 24 -5.89 2.48 7.04
CA GLY A 24 -6.42 1.16 7.38
C GLY A 24 -7.92 0.99 7.10
N ALA A 25 -8.69 2.08 7.00
CA ALA A 25 -10.15 2.03 6.87
C ALA A 25 -10.71 2.69 5.59
N LEU A 26 -10.21 3.88 5.24
CA LEU A 26 -10.78 4.71 4.18
C LEU A 26 -10.75 4.03 2.79
N PRO A 27 -9.66 3.39 2.33
CA PRO A 27 -9.64 2.76 1.01
C PRO A 27 -10.69 1.67 0.86
N ALA A 28 -10.91 0.85 1.90
CA ALA A 28 -11.92 -0.19 1.90
C ALA A 28 -13.35 0.41 1.84
N ALA A 29 -13.60 1.49 2.57
CA ALA A 29 -14.88 2.21 2.51
C ALA A 29 -15.13 2.82 1.12
N GLN A 30 -14.10 3.38 0.48
CA GLN A 30 -14.19 3.89 -0.89
C GLN A 30 -14.48 2.78 -1.92
N ILE A 31 -13.88 1.60 -1.74
CA ILE A 31 -14.18 0.42 -2.58
C ILE A 31 -15.64 0.01 -2.44
N ALA A 32 -16.17 0.00 -1.22
CA ALA A 32 -17.58 -0.29 -0.98
C ALA A 32 -18.53 0.74 -1.64
N ASP A 33 -18.07 1.97 -1.84
CA ASP A 33 -18.77 3.05 -2.55
C ASP A 33 -18.53 3.04 -4.09
N GLY A 34 -17.83 2.03 -4.61
CA GLY A 34 -17.60 1.85 -6.05
C GLY A 34 -16.36 2.56 -6.63
N VAL A 35 -15.44 3.02 -5.78
CA VAL A 35 -14.14 3.57 -6.20
C VAL A 35 -13.07 2.47 -6.24
N ASP A 36 -12.30 2.40 -7.33
CA ASP A 36 -11.09 1.56 -7.39
C ASP A 36 -9.96 2.27 -6.62
N ALA A 37 -9.96 2.10 -5.30
CA ALA A 37 -8.99 2.70 -4.39
C ALA A 37 -7.85 1.71 -4.08
N ARG A 38 -6.62 2.21 -4.17
CA ARG A 38 -5.38 1.46 -3.84
C ARG A 38 -4.48 2.29 -2.95
N VAL A 39 -3.46 1.65 -2.38
CA VAL A 39 -2.48 2.32 -1.50
C VAL A 39 -1.06 2.01 -1.97
N LEU A 40 -0.17 3.00 -1.94
CA LEU A 40 1.28 2.85 -2.08
C LEU A 40 1.93 3.12 -0.72
N LEU A 41 2.69 2.15 -0.23
CA LEU A 41 3.44 2.22 1.03
C LEU A 41 4.93 1.91 0.79
N PRO A 42 5.84 2.44 1.61
CA PRO A 42 7.19 1.90 1.69
C PRO A 42 7.17 0.43 2.13
N ALA A 43 8.06 -0.38 1.58
CA ALA A 43 8.21 -1.79 1.96
C ALA A 43 8.91 -1.99 3.31
N PHE A 44 8.51 -1.26 4.36
CA PHE A 44 9.05 -1.44 5.70
C PHE A 44 8.87 -2.88 6.19
N PRO A 45 9.76 -3.41 7.06
CA PRO A 45 9.77 -4.84 7.41
C PRO A 45 8.43 -5.40 7.88
N ASP A 46 7.68 -4.65 8.67
CA ASP A 46 6.37 -5.08 9.19
C ASP A 46 5.29 -5.09 8.09
N ILE A 47 5.30 -4.09 7.21
CA ILE A 47 4.39 -4.03 6.05
C ILE A 47 4.70 -5.18 5.09
N ARG A 48 5.99 -5.39 4.75
CA ARG A 48 6.41 -6.46 3.84
C ARG A 48 6.04 -7.85 4.37
N ARG A 49 6.12 -8.05 5.68
CA ARG A 49 5.73 -9.31 6.36
C ARG A 49 4.21 -9.51 6.35
N GLY A 50 3.43 -8.44 6.43
CA GLY A 50 1.97 -8.50 6.36
C GLY A 50 1.40 -8.76 4.96
N ILE A 51 2.21 -8.59 3.92
CA ILE A 51 1.81 -8.83 2.52
C ILE A 51 2.83 -9.80 1.87
N PRO A 52 2.85 -11.08 2.28
CA PRO A 52 3.90 -12.03 1.88
C PRO A 52 3.90 -12.28 0.37
N ASP A 53 2.71 -12.35 -0.24
CA ASP A 53 2.50 -12.77 -1.63
C ASP A 53 2.60 -11.63 -2.66
N ALA A 54 3.17 -10.49 -2.28
CA ALA A 54 3.35 -9.35 -3.17
C ALA A 54 4.25 -9.72 -4.37
N GLN A 55 3.71 -9.55 -5.58
CA GLN A 55 4.35 -9.87 -6.84
C GLN A 55 5.15 -8.68 -7.36
N VAL A 56 6.26 -8.94 -8.05
CA VAL A 56 7.02 -7.86 -8.70
C VAL A 56 6.26 -7.33 -9.91
N VAL A 57 5.95 -6.05 -9.89
CA VAL A 57 5.35 -5.33 -11.04
C VAL A 57 6.44 -4.83 -11.97
N THR A 58 7.47 -4.19 -11.42
CA THR A 58 8.58 -3.65 -12.22
C THR A 58 9.83 -3.44 -11.37
N ARG A 59 10.99 -3.45 -12.02
CA ARG A 59 12.26 -3.00 -11.45
C ARG A 59 12.75 -1.85 -12.32
N ARG A 60 13.14 -0.74 -11.69
CA ARG A 60 13.58 0.46 -12.41
C ARG A 60 14.79 1.08 -11.74
N ASP A 61 15.75 1.50 -12.56
CA ASP A 61 16.80 2.41 -12.14
C ASP A 61 16.26 3.83 -12.23
N THR A 62 16.38 4.60 -11.15
CA THR A 62 15.93 5.99 -11.05
C THR A 62 17.11 6.88 -10.68
N PHE A 63 16.93 8.21 -10.72
CA PHE A 63 17.96 9.14 -10.25
C PHE A 63 18.31 8.96 -8.76
N ALA A 64 17.41 8.37 -7.97
CA ALA A 64 17.57 8.12 -6.53
C ALA A 64 18.01 6.68 -6.21
N GLY A 65 18.33 5.87 -7.24
CA GLY A 65 18.72 4.48 -7.10
C GLY A 65 17.72 3.49 -7.69
N ARG A 66 18.01 2.20 -7.49
CA ARG A 66 17.19 1.10 -8.01
C ARG A 66 15.99 0.83 -7.11
N ILE A 67 14.80 0.81 -7.69
CA ILE A 67 13.55 0.47 -7.00
C ILE A 67 12.96 -0.83 -7.55
N THR A 68 12.26 -1.57 -6.69
CA THR A 68 11.40 -2.69 -7.08
C THR A 68 9.99 -2.38 -6.62
N LEU A 69 9.06 -2.22 -7.57
CA LEU A 69 7.65 -2.04 -7.25
C LEU A 69 7.00 -3.41 -7.10
N LEU A 70 6.42 -3.67 -5.93
CA LEU A 70 5.63 -4.87 -5.65
C LEU A 70 4.14 -4.52 -5.63
N PHE A 71 3.29 -5.51 -5.85
CA PHE A 71 1.84 -5.39 -5.71
C PHE A 71 1.25 -6.62 -5.03
N GLY A 72 0.40 -6.42 -4.03
CA GLY A 72 -0.33 -7.46 -3.33
C GLY A 72 -1.68 -6.94 -2.84
N HIS A 73 -2.36 -7.74 -2.03
CA HIS A 73 -3.62 -7.35 -1.41
C HIS A 73 -3.54 -7.50 0.10
N PHE A 74 -4.21 -6.60 0.81
CA PHE A 74 -4.41 -6.69 2.25
C PHE A 74 -5.86 -6.35 2.56
N ASN A 75 -6.60 -7.28 3.17
CA ASN A 75 -8.04 -7.15 3.48
C ASN A 75 -8.89 -6.66 2.28
N GLY A 76 -8.60 -7.15 1.08
CA GLY A 76 -9.33 -6.77 -0.15
C GLY A 76 -8.90 -5.44 -0.78
N VAL A 77 -7.99 -4.67 -0.14
CA VAL A 77 -7.41 -3.45 -0.71
C VAL A 77 -6.14 -3.79 -1.49
N GLY A 78 -6.00 -3.27 -2.71
CA GLY A 78 -4.78 -3.41 -3.51
C GLY A 78 -3.67 -2.50 -2.98
N ILE A 79 -2.51 -3.08 -2.69
CA ILE A 79 -1.36 -2.39 -2.08
C ILE A 79 -0.13 -2.51 -2.99
N TYR A 80 0.44 -1.38 -3.35
CA TYR A 80 1.78 -1.28 -3.92
C TYR A 80 2.82 -1.08 -2.82
N LEU A 81 3.96 -1.74 -2.95
CA LEU A 81 5.12 -1.55 -2.06
C LEU A 81 6.33 -1.09 -2.87
N ILE A 82 7.04 -0.09 -2.37
CA ILE A 82 8.28 0.45 -2.96
C ILE A 82 9.44 0.47 -1.99
#